data_AF-A0A9D5YC60-F1
#
_entry.id   AF-A0A9D5YC60-F1
#
_cell.length_a   1.000
_cell.length_b   1.000
_cell.length_c   1.000
_cell.angle_alpha   90.00
_cell.angle_beta   90.00
_cell.angle_gamma   90.00
#
_symmetry.space_group_name_H-M   'P 1'
#
loop_
_entity.id
_entity.type
_entity.pdbx_description
1 polymer ?
#
loop_
_entity_poly.entity_id
_entity_poly.type
_entity_poly.pdbx_seq_one_letter_code
_entity_poly.pdbx_strand_id
1 'polypeptide(L)'
;MEKVLSFFLAVLTFLFPCIGSAPEKDDYFEDDPQYVVFMVTNVHYKDLEPYVKQMVELHGEIDPDSKRMYAFGVVGPMCLTQSIEEMNEEVNHVFALAEKYNVPVFFQMDDCTNYSTYFGDGATTDDEGNKFYNDPEMCEWVAFPDENESWGGEKYGMLPRWHCDWSGVPFATAGGFPCFNSEKYLEWYSNQVEKGFIKPLLENYARLKEAGKGYLFAGVNTGWETQIPDYTGSDYASMEDFERAQYGMHALYNLGYTEDSLKKEARKRFMSVRDLTKELLYGVLADYIEFTCKMFFDAGIERHKIFSHIVSLSSYTEEYSTTRPPVWVCINDYCTPGWTMSPKTCPYDLDTLYLNLAQNGRNEYANAEGYAHYENEEICREYFKESLLGNAKIITVYGYDQETGPYGYVKSEDFYFVKVTKEWLNYQLGEEYSWTERPELSEEYGGPKWFAELKIKIKKLFK
;
A
#
# COMPACT_ATOMS: atom_id res chain seq x y z
N MET A 1 -12.67 -29.20 -46.69
CA MET A 1 -11.58 -28.52 -45.95
C MET A 1 -11.91 -27.03 -45.83
N GLU A 2 -13.14 -26.71 -45.40
CA GLU A 2 -13.70 -25.34 -45.41
C GLU A 2 -14.74 -25.13 -44.29
N LYS A 3 -14.78 -26.03 -43.29
CA LYS A 3 -15.72 -25.97 -42.16
C LYS A 3 -15.06 -26.04 -40.78
N VAL A 4 -13.74 -25.90 -40.72
CA VAL A 4 -12.97 -25.87 -39.46
C VAL A 4 -12.53 -24.43 -39.11
N LEU A 5 -12.72 -23.46 -40.00
CA LEU A 5 -12.26 -22.08 -39.82
C LEU A 5 -13.27 -21.16 -39.10
N SER A 6 -14.53 -21.58 -38.94
CA SER A 6 -15.58 -20.75 -38.31
C SER A 6 -15.76 -20.96 -36.81
N PHE A 7 -15.07 -21.94 -36.20
CA PHE A 7 -15.15 -22.16 -34.75
C PHE A 7 -14.00 -21.49 -33.97
N PHE A 8 -12.90 -21.13 -34.65
CA PHE A 8 -11.76 -20.43 -34.03
C PHE A 8 -11.94 -18.92 -33.95
N LEU A 9 -12.96 -18.34 -34.60
CA LEU A 9 -13.20 -16.89 -34.58
C LEU A 9 -14.22 -16.44 -33.50
N ALA A 10 -14.88 -17.38 -32.82
CA ALA A 10 -15.90 -17.08 -31.79
C ALA A 10 -15.37 -17.18 -30.35
N VAL A 11 -14.16 -17.71 -30.14
CA VAL A 11 -13.53 -17.86 -28.81
C VAL A 11 -12.53 -16.74 -28.50
N LEU A 12 -12.19 -15.89 -29.49
CA LEU A 12 -11.28 -14.75 -29.32
C LEU A 12 -11.97 -13.43 -28.96
N THR A 13 -13.30 -13.41 -28.85
CA THR A 13 -14.10 -12.23 -28.50
C THR A 13 -14.57 -12.18 -27.04
N PHE A 14 -14.17 -13.15 -26.20
CA PHE A 14 -14.47 -13.17 -24.75
C PHE A 14 -13.23 -13.01 -23.85
N LEU A 15 -12.07 -12.65 -24.43
CA LEU A 15 -10.81 -12.42 -23.70
C LEU A 15 -10.28 -10.99 -23.81
N PHE A 16 -11.12 -10.04 -24.24
CA PHE A 16 -10.86 -8.64 -23.97
C PHE A 16 -11.67 -8.28 -22.73
N PRO A 17 -11.05 -7.90 -21.60
CA PRO A 17 -11.75 -7.04 -20.67
C PRO A 17 -12.32 -5.90 -21.50
N CYS A 18 -13.58 -5.57 -21.28
CA CYS A 18 -14.09 -4.28 -21.67
C CYS A 18 -13.02 -3.26 -21.26
N ILE A 19 -12.31 -2.71 -22.24
CA ILE A 19 -11.57 -1.47 -22.08
C ILE A 19 -12.69 -0.47 -21.82
N GLY A 20 -13.13 -0.38 -20.57
CA GLY A 20 -13.71 0.83 -20.04
C GLY A 20 -12.72 1.90 -20.46
N SER A 21 -13.22 2.91 -21.17
CA SER A 21 -12.45 4.10 -21.46
C SER A 21 -11.72 4.48 -20.17
N ALA A 22 -10.38 4.38 -20.18
CA ALA A 22 -9.57 4.98 -19.14
C ALA A 22 -10.13 6.40 -18.92
N PRO A 23 -10.32 6.83 -17.65
CA PRO A 23 -10.78 8.18 -17.38
C PRO A 23 -9.97 9.16 -18.23
N GLU A 24 -10.66 10.10 -18.89
CA GLU A 24 -10.01 11.10 -19.74
C GLU A 24 -8.78 11.67 -19.02
N LYS A 25 -7.65 11.66 -19.72
CA LYS A 25 -6.35 12.25 -19.36
C LYS A 25 -6.37 13.15 -18.13
N ASP A 26 -5.60 12.73 -17.12
CA ASP A 26 -4.81 13.63 -16.29
C ASP A 26 -5.61 14.76 -15.61
N ASP A 27 -6.45 14.39 -14.65
CA ASP A 27 -6.84 15.30 -13.55
C ASP A 27 -5.61 15.55 -12.65
N TYR A 28 -4.60 16.24 -13.18
CA TYR A 28 -3.62 16.92 -12.35
C TYR A 28 -4.32 18.15 -11.78
N PHE A 29 -4.79 18.03 -10.54
CA PHE A 29 -5.28 19.19 -9.82
C PHE A 29 -4.06 20.01 -9.38
N GLU A 30 -3.69 21.02 -10.18
CA GLU A 30 -2.57 21.96 -9.89
C GLU A 30 -2.66 22.61 -8.49
N ASP A 31 -3.83 22.52 -7.85
CA ASP A 31 -4.13 23.09 -6.55
C ASP A 31 -4.22 22.06 -5.41
N ASP A 32 -3.94 20.78 -5.65
CA ASP A 32 -3.93 19.77 -4.58
C ASP A 32 -2.81 20.04 -3.57
N PRO A 33 -3.10 20.09 -2.26
CA PRO A 33 -2.08 20.24 -1.25
C PRO A 33 -1.19 19.00 -1.12
N GLN A 34 0.06 19.24 -0.75
CA GLN A 34 0.97 18.23 -0.24
C GLN A 34 0.84 18.10 1.29
N TYR A 35 1.17 16.92 1.81
CA TYR A 35 1.09 16.65 3.24
C TYR A 35 2.37 16.08 3.84
N VAL A 36 2.72 16.58 5.03
CA VAL A 36 3.53 15.83 6.01
C VAL A 36 2.57 15.18 6.99
N VAL A 37 2.49 13.84 6.98
CA VAL A 37 1.54 13.08 7.79
C VAL A 37 2.25 12.49 9.01
N PHE A 38 1.88 12.95 10.21
CA PHE A 38 2.42 12.40 11.45
C PHE A 38 1.60 11.20 11.91
N MET A 39 2.12 10.00 11.71
CA MET A 39 1.40 8.74 11.97
C MET A 39 1.47 8.38 13.45
N VAL A 40 0.31 8.33 14.10
CA VAL A 40 0.15 7.82 15.46
C VAL A 40 -0.12 6.32 15.36
N THR A 41 0.88 5.50 15.70
CA THR A 41 0.96 4.10 15.26
C THR A 41 0.34 3.12 16.26
N ASN A 42 0.68 3.23 17.55
CA ASN A 42 0.29 2.26 18.58
C ASN A 42 -0.69 2.84 19.60
N VAL A 43 -1.61 3.69 19.15
CA VAL A 43 -2.60 4.37 19.99
C VAL A 43 -3.98 4.04 19.46
N HIS A 44 -4.86 3.55 20.34
CA HIS A 44 -6.25 3.32 20.00
C HIS A 44 -6.93 4.65 19.62
N TYR A 45 -7.82 4.65 18.61
CA TYR A 45 -8.36 5.89 18.03
C TYR A 45 -9.05 6.82 19.04
N LYS A 46 -9.62 6.27 20.12
CA LYS A 46 -10.25 7.03 21.23
C LYS A 46 -9.26 7.89 22.05
N ASP A 47 -7.96 7.59 21.95
CA ASP A 47 -6.89 8.24 22.73
C ASP A 47 -6.00 9.16 21.88
N LEU A 48 -6.42 9.50 20.66
CA LEU A 48 -5.63 10.32 19.72
C LEU A 48 -5.57 11.81 20.07
N GLU A 49 -6.58 12.33 20.76
CA GLU A 49 -6.76 13.76 20.99
C GLU A 49 -5.52 14.51 21.53
N PRO A 50 -4.79 13.99 22.55
CA PRO A 50 -3.57 14.64 23.04
C PRO A 50 -2.49 14.80 21.97
N TYR A 51 -2.36 13.83 21.06
CA TYR A 51 -1.36 13.86 19.99
C TYR A 51 -1.71 14.90 18.92
N VAL A 52 -2.99 14.96 18.51
CA VAL A 52 -3.47 15.98 17.55
C VAL A 52 -3.28 17.39 18.11
N LYS A 53 -3.64 17.60 19.38
CA LYS A 53 -3.41 18.88 20.06
C LYS A 53 -1.93 19.26 20.08
N GLN A 54 -1.04 18.32 20.37
CA GLN A 54 0.40 18.55 20.38
C GLN A 54 0.95 18.91 18.99
N MET A 55 0.40 18.35 17.91
CA MET A 55 0.77 18.74 16.56
C MET A 55 0.43 20.20 16.28
N VAL A 56 -0.75 20.68 16.72
CA VAL A 56 -1.13 22.11 16.61
C VAL A 56 -0.18 23.00 17.40
N GLU A 57 0.18 22.60 18.63
CA GLU A 57 1.13 23.34 19.47
C GLU A 57 2.52 23.40 18.82
N LEU A 58 2.96 22.32 18.16
CA LEU A 58 4.27 22.25 17.52
C LEU A 58 4.32 22.93 16.15
N HIS A 59 3.30 22.79 15.31
CA HIS A 59 3.35 23.16 13.89
C HIS A 59 2.49 24.38 13.54
N GLY A 60 1.63 24.83 14.45
CA GLY A 60 0.73 25.97 14.24
C GLY A 60 -0.61 25.57 13.62
N GLU A 61 -1.49 26.56 13.40
CA GLU A 61 -2.80 26.34 12.78
C GLU A 61 -2.67 26.10 11.27
N ILE A 62 -3.56 25.28 10.70
CA ILE A 62 -3.64 25.05 9.26
C ILE A 62 -4.37 26.22 8.58
N ASP A 63 -3.71 26.78 7.56
CA ASP A 63 -4.33 27.68 6.59
C ASP A 63 -5.04 26.85 5.49
N PRO A 64 -6.38 26.92 5.37
CA PRO A 64 -7.15 26.19 4.36
C PRO A 64 -6.75 26.49 2.92
N ASP A 65 -6.16 27.67 2.66
CA ASP A 65 -5.76 28.11 1.32
C ASP A 65 -4.31 27.69 0.99
N SER A 66 -3.58 27.08 1.93
CA SER A 66 -2.20 26.63 1.69
C SER A 66 -2.14 25.33 0.88
N LYS A 67 -1.22 25.29 -0.08
CA LYS A 67 -0.82 24.08 -0.82
C LYS A 67 0.13 23.15 -0.05
N ARG A 68 0.51 23.51 1.17
CA ARG A 68 1.42 22.75 2.05
C ARG A 68 0.79 22.64 3.44
N MET A 69 0.43 21.42 3.84
CA MET A 69 -0.24 21.15 5.11
C MET A 69 0.47 20.03 5.87
N TYR A 70 0.30 19.98 7.18
CA TYR A 70 0.53 18.74 7.92
C TYR A 70 -0.80 18.06 8.21
N ALA A 71 -0.77 16.75 8.43
CA ALA A 71 -1.92 15.94 8.80
C ALA A 71 -1.56 15.05 9.99
N PHE A 72 -2.56 14.62 10.74
CA PHE A 72 -2.39 13.51 11.67
C PHE A 72 -2.85 12.23 10.97
N GLY A 73 -1.99 11.22 11.03
CA GLY A 73 -2.25 9.91 10.48
C GLY A 73 -2.66 8.93 11.55
N VAL A 74 -3.62 8.06 11.22
CA VAL A 74 -4.07 6.98 12.10
C VAL A 74 -3.82 5.65 11.42
N VAL A 75 -3.37 4.66 12.19
CA VAL A 75 -3.34 3.28 11.74
C VAL A 75 -4.71 2.68 11.96
N GLY A 76 -5.32 2.22 10.88
CA GLY A 76 -6.68 1.75 10.84
C GLY A 76 -7.54 2.54 9.85
N PRO A 77 -8.74 2.00 9.51
CA PRO A 77 -9.33 0.82 10.12
C PRO A 77 -8.62 -0.51 9.78
N MET A 78 -8.74 -1.50 10.67
CA MET A 78 -8.15 -2.84 10.54
C MET A 78 -9.18 -3.80 9.95
N CYS A 79 -9.25 -3.90 8.62
CA CYS A 79 -10.38 -4.50 7.92
C CYS A 79 -10.58 -6.01 8.21
N LEU A 80 -9.51 -6.69 8.60
CA LEU A 80 -9.53 -8.11 8.94
C LEU A 80 -9.92 -8.40 10.39
N THR A 81 -9.76 -7.44 11.29
CA THR A 81 -9.89 -7.65 12.73
C THR A 81 -10.92 -6.78 13.42
N GLN A 82 -11.36 -5.69 12.83
CA GLN A 82 -12.44 -4.89 13.37
C GLN A 82 -13.80 -5.32 12.78
N SER A 83 -14.82 -5.30 13.62
CA SER A 83 -16.21 -5.33 13.18
C SER A 83 -16.55 -4.08 12.36
N ILE A 84 -17.65 -4.15 11.60
CA ILE A 84 -18.17 -2.99 10.85
C ILE A 84 -18.46 -1.83 11.79
N GLU A 85 -18.99 -2.10 12.98
CA GLU A 85 -19.32 -1.10 13.99
C GLU A 85 -18.08 -0.42 14.54
N GLU A 86 -17.02 -1.18 14.86
CA GLU A 86 -15.75 -0.62 15.34
C GLU A 86 -15.08 0.28 14.30
N MET A 87 -15.04 -0.16 13.03
CA MET A 87 -14.50 0.65 11.93
C MET A 87 -15.33 1.94 11.75
N ASN A 88 -16.66 1.85 11.83
CA ASN A 88 -17.54 3.02 11.77
C ASN A 88 -17.28 3.99 12.93
N GLU A 89 -17.14 3.50 14.16
CA GLU A 89 -16.82 4.33 15.33
C GLU A 89 -15.47 5.03 15.16
N GLU A 90 -14.45 4.32 14.69
CA GLU A 90 -13.12 4.85 14.44
C GLU A 90 -13.16 6.00 13.43
N VAL A 91 -13.70 5.75 12.24
CA VAL A 91 -13.74 6.74 11.15
C VAL A 91 -14.45 8.01 11.60
N ASN A 92 -15.62 7.87 12.24
CA ASN A 92 -16.39 9.02 12.74
C ASN A 92 -15.64 9.79 13.83
N HIS A 93 -14.99 9.08 14.76
CA HIS A 93 -14.22 9.71 15.83
C HIS A 93 -13.04 10.51 15.28
N VAL A 94 -12.29 9.92 14.36
CA VAL A 94 -11.10 10.53 13.76
C VAL A 94 -11.49 11.77 12.93
N PHE A 95 -12.56 11.73 12.14
CA PHE A 95 -13.06 12.93 11.45
C PHE A 95 -13.53 14.03 12.42
N ALA A 96 -14.18 13.66 13.54
CA ALA A 96 -14.56 14.64 14.56
C ALA A 96 -13.35 15.34 15.20
N LEU A 97 -12.23 14.63 15.39
CA LEU A 97 -10.98 15.23 15.84
C LEU A 97 -10.39 16.17 14.79
N ALA A 98 -10.40 15.77 13.52
CA ALA A 98 -9.91 16.60 12.41
C ALA A 98 -10.64 17.95 12.36
N GLU A 99 -11.96 17.94 12.51
CA GLU A 99 -12.75 19.17 12.55
C GLU A 99 -12.54 19.99 13.81
N LYS A 100 -12.45 19.34 14.96
CA LYS A 100 -12.28 20.01 16.25
C LYS A 100 -10.99 20.81 16.31
N TYR A 101 -9.91 20.26 15.74
CA TYR A 101 -8.57 20.83 15.79
C TYR A 101 -8.14 21.52 14.49
N ASN A 102 -8.97 21.48 13.45
CA ASN A 102 -8.63 21.98 12.12
C ASN A 102 -7.33 21.38 11.58
N VAL A 103 -7.14 20.07 11.76
CA VAL A 103 -5.99 19.33 11.25
C VAL A 103 -6.50 18.23 10.32
N PRO A 104 -6.02 18.11 9.08
CA PRO A 104 -6.39 17.03 8.18
C PRO A 104 -6.11 15.64 8.76
N VAL A 105 -7.01 14.70 8.50
CA VAL A 105 -6.83 13.28 8.82
C VAL A 105 -6.31 12.52 7.59
N PHE A 106 -5.39 11.61 7.84
CA PHE A 106 -4.98 10.54 6.93
C PHE A 106 -5.23 9.16 7.54
N PHE A 107 -5.79 8.23 6.78
CA PHE A 107 -6.03 6.86 7.23
C PHE A 107 -5.03 5.89 6.60
N GLN A 108 -4.41 5.03 7.42
CA GLN A 108 -3.62 3.90 6.97
C GLN A 108 -4.43 2.63 7.16
N MET A 109 -5.15 2.22 6.12
CA MET A 109 -5.98 1.01 6.16
C MET A 109 -5.09 -0.24 6.20
N ASP A 110 -5.39 -1.17 7.11
CA ASP A 110 -4.74 -2.49 7.12
C ASP A 110 -5.59 -3.51 6.36
N ASP A 111 -4.97 -4.14 5.37
CA ASP A 111 -5.59 -5.11 4.47
C ASP A 111 -5.10 -6.55 4.72
N CYS A 112 -3.93 -6.73 5.33
CA CYS A 112 -3.33 -8.06 5.48
C CYS A 112 -2.37 -8.26 6.65
N THR A 113 -2.02 -7.24 7.43
CA THR A 113 -0.84 -7.31 8.30
C THR A 113 -1.20 -7.36 9.79
N ASN A 114 -2.29 -6.71 10.20
CA ASN A 114 -2.68 -6.60 11.61
C ASN A 114 -3.74 -7.61 12.03
N TYR A 115 -3.28 -8.59 12.80
CA TYR A 115 -4.11 -9.61 13.44
C TYR A 115 -4.19 -9.47 14.96
N SER A 116 -3.81 -8.31 15.48
CA SER A 116 -3.85 -8.01 16.91
C SER A 116 -5.29 -7.81 17.37
N THR A 117 -5.63 -8.36 18.54
CA THR A 117 -6.89 -8.05 19.21
C THR A 117 -6.88 -6.68 19.90
N TYR A 118 -5.78 -5.93 19.81
CA TYR A 118 -5.64 -4.63 20.45
C TYR A 118 -6.55 -3.57 19.82
N PHE A 119 -6.85 -3.71 18.53
CA PHE A 119 -7.64 -2.75 17.75
C PHE A 119 -9.08 -3.21 17.49
N GLY A 120 -9.40 -4.48 17.73
CA GLY A 120 -10.73 -5.09 17.57
C GLY A 120 -10.72 -6.56 17.99
N ASP A 121 -11.88 -7.22 18.08
CA ASP A 121 -11.99 -8.63 18.54
C ASP A 121 -12.06 -9.69 17.41
N GLY A 122 -11.70 -9.28 16.19
CA GLY A 122 -11.72 -10.08 14.97
C GLY A 122 -13.01 -9.86 14.16
N ALA A 123 -12.92 -9.55 12.86
CA ALA A 123 -14.09 -9.54 12.00
C ALA A 123 -14.66 -10.96 11.83
N THR A 124 -15.99 -11.11 11.89
CA THR A 124 -16.66 -12.39 11.63
C THR A 124 -17.15 -12.48 10.19
N THR A 125 -17.24 -13.70 9.66
CA THR A 125 -17.77 -14.00 8.32
C THR A 125 -19.23 -14.41 8.33
N ASP A 126 -19.77 -14.81 9.49
CA ASP A 126 -21.17 -15.24 9.63
C ASP A 126 -21.74 -15.01 11.04
N ASP A 127 -23.05 -15.32 11.17
CA ASP A 127 -23.83 -15.22 12.41
C ASP A 127 -23.40 -16.21 13.50
N GLU A 128 -22.62 -17.24 13.13
CA GLU A 128 -22.09 -18.24 14.07
C GLU A 128 -20.79 -17.77 14.74
N GLY A 129 -20.26 -16.62 14.31
CA GLY A 129 -19.04 -16.03 14.83
C GLY A 129 -17.78 -16.63 14.23
N ASN A 130 -17.88 -17.31 13.08
CA ASN A 130 -16.72 -17.80 12.36
C ASN A 130 -15.87 -16.61 11.88
N LYS A 131 -14.55 -16.77 11.92
CA LYS A 131 -13.57 -15.75 11.50
C LYS A 131 -13.02 -16.16 10.14
N PHE A 132 -12.69 -15.19 9.28
CA PHE A 132 -12.24 -15.48 7.92
C PHE A 132 -11.01 -16.41 7.90
N TYR A 133 -10.11 -16.22 8.86
CA TYR A 133 -8.85 -16.95 8.97
C TYR A 133 -9.00 -18.43 9.37
N ASN A 134 -10.23 -18.91 9.57
CA ASN A 134 -10.57 -20.31 9.78
C ASN A 134 -11.16 -20.97 8.52
N ASP A 135 -11.47 -20.20 7.47
CA ASP A 135 -12.10 -20.68 6.25
C ASP A 135 -11.04 -20.95 5.16
N PRO A 136 -10.79 -22.21 4.77
CA PRO A 136 -9.79 -22.54 3.76
C PRO A 136 -10.11 -21.98 2.37
N GLU A 137 -11.38 -21.67 2.07
CA GLU A 137 -11.77 -21.01 0.82
C GLU A 137 -11.43 -19.52 0.81
N MET A 138 -11.15 -18.90 1.97
CA MET A 138 -10.74 -17.50 2.07
C MET A 138 -9.24 -17.32 2.29
N CYS A 139 -8.50 -18.39 2.62
CA CYS A 139 -7.12 -18.30 3.07
C CYS A 139 -6.11 -18.92 2.10
N GLU A 140 -4.87 -18.46 2.17
CA GLU A 140 -3.75 -19.01 1.42
C GLU A 140 -3.30 -20.38 1.89
N TRP A 141 -2.69 -21.10 0.95
CA TRP A 141 -2.14 -22.44 1.15
C TRP A 141 -0.65 -22.46 0.85
N VAL A 142 0.04 -23.44 1.43
CA VAL A 142 1.47 -23.72 1.16
C VAL A 142 1.70 -24.85 0.15
N ALA A 143 0.64 -25.55 -0.27
CA ALA A 143 0.69 -26.64 -1.23
C ALA A 143 -0.57 -26.65 -2.11
N PHE A 144 -0.50 -27.34 -3.25
CA PHE A 144 -1.71 -27.71 -4.00
C PHE A 144 -2.40 -28.90 -3.33
N PRO A 145 -3.73 -29.04 -3.44
CA PRO A 145 -4.46 -30.17 -2.86
C PRO A 145 -4.06 -31.51 -3.48
N ASP A 146 -3.84 -32.51 -2.63
CA ASP A 146 -3.73 -33.92 -3.05
C ASP A 146 -5.11 -34.50 -3.45
N GLU A 147 -5.16 -35.67 -4.10
CA GLU A 147 -6.41 -36.26 -4.65
C GLU A 147 -7.57 -36.43 -3.63
N ASN A 148 -7.26 -36.50 -2.33
CA ASN A 148 -8.24 -36.67 -1.25
C ASN A 148 -8.34 -35.44 -0.33
N GLU A 149 -7.73 -34.33 -0.72
CA GLU A 149 -7.83 -33.07 0.01
C GLU A 149 -8.84 -32.13 -0.66
N SER A 150 -9.62 -31.46 0.17
CA SER A 150 -10.55 -30.39 -0.21
C SER A 150 -9.84 -29.04 -0.36
N TRP A 151 -8.68 -28.86 0.27
CA TRP A 151 -7.83 -27.68 0.15
C TRP A 151 -6.36 -28.03 0.36
N GLY A 152 -5.47 -27.20 -0.18
CA GLY A 152 -4.03 -27.44 -0.18
C GLY A 152 -3.41 -27.45 1.21
N GLY A 153 -3.04 -28.63 1.72
CA GLY A 153 -2.48 -28.77 3.06
C GLY A 153 -3.47 -29.28 4.13
N GLU A 154 -4.64 -29.78 3.72
CA GLU A 154 -5.61 -30.39 4.65
C GLU A 154 -4.99 -31.47 5.54
N LYS A 155 -4.02 -32.25 5.03
CA LYS A 155 -3.26 -33.24 5.81
C LYS A 155 -2.54 -32.68 7.04
N TYR A 156 -2.27 -31.37 7.10
CA TYR A 156 -1.64 -30.72 8.27
C TYR A 156 -2.66 -30.39 9.36
N GLY A 157 -3.96 -30.44 9.06
CA GLY A 157 -5.05 -30.20 10.01
C GLY A 157 -5.25 -28.74 10.40
N MET A 158 -4.53 -27.81 9.78
CA MET A 158 -4.65 -26.36 10.00
C MET A 158 -4.13 -25.55 8.80
N LEU A 159 -4.70 -24.36 8.62
CA LEU A 159 -4.21 -23.39 7.63
C LEU A 159 -2.85 -22.81 8.07
N PRO A 160 -1.99 -22.42 7.11
CA PRO A 160 -0.69 -21.84 7.41
C PRO A 160 -0.87 -20.42 8.00
N ARG A 161 -0.22 -20.15 9.13
CA ARG A 161 -0.43 -18.93 9.91
C ARG A 161 0.35 -17.75 9.35
N TRP A 162 -0.17 -16.55 9.53
CA TRP A 162 0.65 -15.34 9.40
C TRP A 162 1.63 -15.22 10.57
N HIS A 163 2.91 -15.01 10.26
CA HIS A 163 3.99 -14.74 11.22
C HIS A 163 4.56 -13.35 10.92
N CYS A 164 4.24 -12.40 11.78
CA CYS A 164 4.72 -11.02 11.62
C CYS A 164 5.98 -10.80 12.46
N ASP A 165 7.05 -10.30 11.84
CA ASP A 165 8.33 -10.04 12.49
C ASP A 165 8.85 -8.62 12.19
N TRP A 166 8.66 -7.71 13.15
CA TRP A 166 9.22 -6.36 13.09
C TRP A 166 10.56 -6.23 13.86
N SER A 167 11.09 -7.30 14.48
CA SER A 167 12.24 -7.20 15.41
C SER A 167 13.21 -8.41 15.45
N GLY A 168 13.15 -9.33 14.49
CA GLY A 168 13.93 -10.57 14.43
C GLY A 168 13.35 -11.74 15.24
N VAL A 169 12.15 -11.60 15.81
CA VAL A 169 11.39 -12.66 16.50
C VAL A 169 9.90 -12.41 16.22
N PRO A 170 9.15 -13.38 15.67
CA PRO A 170 7.73 -13.18 15.42
C PRO A 170 7.01 -13.07 16.76
N PHE A 171 6.44 -11.91 17.03
CA PHE A 171 5.67 -11.67 18.25
C PHE A 171 4.17 -11.90 18.04
N ALA A 172 3.72 -11.90 16.77
CA ALA A 172 2.34 -12.14 16.41
C ALA A 172 2.28 -13.32 15.44
N THR A 173 1.71 -14.43 15.92
CA THR A 173 1.18 -15.49 15.05
C THR A 173 -0.33 -15.31 14.96
N ALA A 174 -0.87 -15.24 13.75
CA ALA A 174 -2.31 -15.14 13.53
C ALA A 174 -2.90 -16.45 12.98
N GLY A 175 -4.18 -16.42 12.60
CA GLY A 175 -4.79 -17.50 11.80
C GLY A 175 -4.29 -17.51 10.35
N GLY A 176 -5.06 -18.15 9.46
CA GLY A 176 -4.79 -18.17 8.02
C GLY A 176 -4.59 -16.78 7.40
N PHE A 177 -3.62 -16.69 6.49
CA PHE A 177 -3.39 -15.50 5.66
C PHE A 177 -4.44 -15.41 4.54
N PRO A 178 -4.98 -14.25 4.15
CA PRO A 178 -6.00 -14.14 3.11
C PRO A 178 -5.50 -14.56 1.71
N CYS A 179 -6.34 -15.27 0.96
CA CYS A 179 -6.12 -15.54 -0.46
C CYS A 179 -6.72 -14.41 -1.30
N PHE A 180 -5.84 -13.54 -1.82
CA PHE A 180 -6.22 -12.27 -2.44
C PHE A 180 -7.03 -12.37 -3.73
N ASN A 181 -7.10 -13.55 -4.36
CA ASN A 181 -7.97 -13.77 -5.52
C ASN A 181 -9.09 -14.79 -5.25
N SER A 182 -9.35 -15.13 -3.98
CA SER A 182 -10.53 -15.92 -3.61
C SER A 182 -11.78 -15.06 -3.76
N GLU A 183 -12.74 -15.52 -4.58
CA GLU A 183 -14.04 -14.84 -4.74
C GLU A 183 -14.75 -14.65 -3.39
N LYS A 184 -14.70 -15.67 -2.53
CA LYS A 184 -15.36 -15.65 -1.22
C LYS A 184 -14.70 -14.65 -0.28
N TYR A 185 -13.36 -14.59 -0.27
CA TYR A 185 -12.63 -13.60 0.52
C TYR A 185 -12.92 -12.19 0.01
N LEU A 186 -12.86 -11.97 -1.30
CA LEU A 186 -13.10 -10.66 -1.91
C LEU A 186 -14.52 -10.16 -1.65
N GLU A 187 -15.54 -11.02 -1.75
CA GLU A 187 -16.93 -10.65 -1.43
C GLU A 187 -17.07 -10.23 0.04
N TRP A 188 -16.51 -11.02 0.96
CA TRP A 188 -16.52 -10.70 2.39
C TRP A 188 -15.75 -9.41 2.70
N TYR A 189 -14.54 -9.28 2.17
CA TYR A 189 -13.67 -8.12 2.37
C TYR A 189 -14.30 -6.84 1.80
N SER A 190 -14.89 -6.91 0.60
CA SER A 190 -15.67 -5.81 0.02
C SER A 190 -16.76 -5.35 0.98
N ASN A 191 -17.56 -6.28 1.50
CA ASN A 191 -18.62 -5.95 2.44
C ASN A 191 -18.10 -5.29 3.72
N GLN A 192 -16.97 -5.77 4.26
CA GLN A 192 -16.31 -5.18 5.44
C GLN A 192 -15.86 -3.75 5.18
N VAL A 193 -15.10 -3.52 4.11
CA VAL A 193 -14.53 -2.20 3.79
C VAL A 193 -15.62 -1.22 3.36
N GLU A 194 -16.58 -1.63 2.54
CA GLU A 194 -17.67 -0.77 2.08
C GLU A 194 -18.51 -0.25 3.24
N LYS A 195 -18.95 -1.15 4.13
CA LYS A 195 -19.85 -0.79 5.24
C LYS A 195 -19.11 -0.20 6.44
N GLY A 196 -17.93 -0.71 6.74
CA GLY A 196 -17.13 -0.33 7.90
C GLY A 196 -16.33 0.93 7.69
N PHE A 197 -15.86 1.19 6.47
CA PHE A 197 -14.90 2.26 6.21
C PHE A 197 -15.34 3.25 5.12
N ILE A 198 -15.59 2.79 3.89
CA ILE A 198 -15.90 3.68 2.77
C ILE A 198 -17.17 4.50 3.04
N LYS A 199 -18.24 3.86 3.49
CA LYS A 199 -19.50 4.53 3.79
C LYS A 199 -19.36 5.66 4.83
N PRO A 200 -18.88 5.43 6.07
CA PRO A 200 -18.72 6.51 7.05
C PRO A 200 -17.70 7.56 6.61
N LEU A 201 -16.68 7.17 5.84
CA LEU A 201 -15.71 8.11 5.27
C LEU A 201 -16.40 9.08 4.31
N LEU A 202 -17.19 8.57 3.36
CA LEU A 202 -17.91 9.39 2.40
C LEU A 202 -18.95 10.30 3.05
N GLU A 203 -19.68 9.81 4.06
CA GLU A 203 -20.65 10.62 4.80
C GLU A 203 -19.96 11.82 5.49
N ASN A 204 -18.83 11.59 6.15
CA ASN A 204 -18.04 12.68 6.74
C ASN A 204 -17.43 13.59 5.69
N TYR A 205 -16.83 13.02 4.65
CA TYR A 205 -16.12 13.78 3.64
C TYR A 205 -17.08 14.66 2.81
N ALA A 206 -18.24 14.15 2.43
CA ALA A 206 -19.27 14.94 1.75
C ALA A 206 -19.73 16.13 2.60
N ARG A 207 -20.01 15.90 3.89
CA ARG A 207 -20.37 16.96 4.84
C ARG A 207 -19.26 18.01 4.98
N LEU A 208 -18.00 17.58 5.04
CA LEU A 208 -16.85 18.48 5.06
C LEU A 208 -16.75 19.31 3.78
N LYS A 209 -16.91 18.69 2.61
CA LYS A 209 -16.93 19.40 1.32
C LYS A 209 -18.04 20.45 1.25
N GLU A 210 -19.25 20.12 1.69
CA GLU A 210 -20.37 21.07 1.77
C GLU A 210 -20.08 22.26 2.69
N ALA A 211 -19.30 22.05 3.75
CA ALA A 211 -18.87 23.10 4.67
C ALA A 211 -17.62 23.88 4.23
N GLY A 212 -17.08 23.60 3.03
CA GLY A 212 -15.82 24.19 2.55
C GLY A 212 -14.58 23.69 3.29
N LYS A 213 -14.67 22.55 3.98
CA LYS A 213 -13.62 21.92 4.79
C LYS A 213 -13.09 20.61 4.19
N GLY A 214 -13.23 20.42 2.89
CA GLY A 214 -12.75 19.21 2.19
C GLY A 214 -11.26 18.93 2.37
N TYR A 215 -10.44 19.97 2.63
CA TYR A 215 -9.01 19.84 2.92
C TYR A 215 -8.70 19.04 4.19
N LEU A 216 -9.67 18.86 5.10
CA LEU A 216 -9.50 18.07 6.32
C LEU A 216 -9.43 16.56 6.06
N PHE A 217 -9.61 16.10 4.82
CA PHE A 217 -9.30 14.74 4.42
C PHE A 217 -8.03 14.74 3.55
N ALA A 218 -6.90 14.34 4.16
CA ALA A 218 -5.62 14.24 3.46
C ALA A 218 -5.56 13.02 2.55
N GLY A 219 -6.24 11.93 2.92
CA GLY A 219 -6.43 10.75 2.08
C GLY A 219 -6.43 9.44 2.85
N VAL A 220 -6.34 8.35 2.10
CA VAL A 220 -6.31 6.97 2.57
C VAL A 220 -5.20 6.21 1.87
N ASN A 221 -4.37 5.54 2.65
CA ASN A 221 -3.49 4.50 2.16
C ASN A 221 -4.22 3.15 2.21
N THR A 222 -4.30 2.47 1.08
CA THR A 222 -4.90 1.14 0.97
C THR A 222 -3.83 0.09 1.16
N GLY A 223 -3.84 -0.53 2.33
CA GLY A 223 -3.00 -1.65 2.70
C GLY A 223 -1.75 -1.26 3.48
N TRP A 224 -1.18 -2.21 4.21
CA TRP A 224 0.00 -2.01 5.04
C TRP A 224 1.12 -2.95 4.60
N GLU A 225 1.88 -2.49 3.60
CA GLU A 225 2.89 -3.26 2.90
C GLU A 225 2.32 -4.56 2.31
N THR A 226 1.28 -4.44 1.48
CA THR A 226 0.54 -5.57 0.91
C THR A 226 1.47 -6.59 0.27
N GLN A 227 1.38 -7.84 0.75
CA GLN A 227 2.33 -8.90 0.39
C GLN A 227 1.71 -10.29 0.48
N ILE A 228 2.37 -11.28 -0.15
CA ILE A 228 2.08 -12.70 0.08
C ILE A 228 3.26 -13.31 0.83
N PRO A 229 3.05 -14.00 1.97
CA PRO A 229 4.14 -14.50 2.79
C PRO A 229 5.05 -15.48 2.04
N ASP A 230 6.36 -15.35 2.28
CA ASP A 230 7.37 -16.34 1.89
C ASP A 230 8.28 -16.59 3.09
N TYR A 231 8.03 -17.70 3.79
CA TYR A 231 8.83 -18.12 4.94
C TYR A 231 9.87 -19.18 4.57
N THR A 232 10.19 -19.30 3.28
CA THR A 232 11.24 -20.21 2.83
C THR A 232 12.57 -19.79 3.46
N GLY A 233 13.10 -20.62 4.36
CA GLY A 233 14.35 -20.35 5.06
C GLY A 233 14.22 -19.55 6.36
N SER A 234 13.00 -19.21 6.81
CA SER A 234 12.77 -18.68 8.15
C SER A 234 13.03 -19.76 9.21
N ASP A 235 13.59 -19.37 10.35
CA ASP A 235 14.00 -20.24 11.46
C ASP A 235 13.23 -19.96 12.77
N TYR A 236 12.08 -19.29 12.66
CA TYR A 236 11.24 -18.95 13.81
C TYR A 236 10.83 -20.16 14.63
N ALA A 237 11.06 -20.11 15.94
CA ALA A 237 10.83 -21.23 16.85
C ALA A 237 9.34 -21.60 17.00
N SER A 238 8.43 -20.66 16.75
CA SER A 238 6.97 -20.84 16.84
C SER A 238 6.33 -21.43 15.57
N MET A 239 7.10 -21.55 14.49
CA MET A 239 6.61 -21.94 13.16
C MET A 239 6.69 -23.44 12.96
N GLU A 240 5.61 -24.03 12.45
CA GLU A 240 5.56 -25.43 12.06
C GLU A 240 6.37 -25.65 10.78
N ASP A 241 6.93 -26.85 10.59
CA ASP A 241 7.82 -27.11 9.45
C ASP A 241 7.14 -26.91 8.09
N PHE A 242 5.84 -27.19 7.99
CA PHE A 242 5.08 -27.00 6.74
C PHE A 242 4.81 -25.51 6.42
N GLU A 243 4.89 -24.62 7.43
CA GLU A 243 4.70 -23.18 7.25
C GLU A 243 5.96 -22.50 6.70
N ARG A 244 7.12 -23.17 6.71
CA ARG A 244 8.41 -22.66 6.19
C ARG A 244 8.47 -22.74 4.66
N ALA A 245 7.49 -22.15 4.00
CA ALA A 245 7.27 -22.23 2.57
C ALA A 245 6.77 -20.90 1.99
N GLN A 246 6.81 -20.81 0.66
CA GLN A 246 6.11 -19.80 -0.12
C GLN A 246 4.60 -20.05 -0.03
N TYR A 247 3.83 -19.03 0.39
CA TYR A 247 2.37 -19.07 0.37
C TYR A 247 1.89 -18.68 -1.05
N GLY A 248 0.59 -18.68 -1.31
CA GLY A 248 0.05 -18.33 -2.63
C GLY A 248 -0.44 -19.53 -3.44
N MET A 249 -0.38 -20.75 -2.91
CA MET A 249 -0.79 -21.93 -3.69
C MET A 249 -2.29 -21.97 -3.94
N HIS A 250 -3.10 -21.38 -3.04
CA HIS A 250 -4.52 -21.20 -3.29
C HIS A 250 -4.72 -20.21 -4.43
N ALA A 251 -4.01 -19.07 -4.40
CA ALA A 251 -4.12 -18.10 -5.48
C ALA A 251 -3.74 -18.66 -6.84
N LEU A 252 -2.66 -19.45 -6.93
CA LEU A 252 -2.29 -20.13 -8.16
C LEU A 252 -3.32 -21.19 -8.58
N TYR A 253 -3.92 -21.90 -7.63
CA TYR A 253 -4.99 -22.84 -7.91
C TYR A 253 -6.23 -22.16 -8.52
N ASN A 254 -6.63 -20.99 -8.01
CA ASN A 254 -7.71 -20.18 -8.57
C ASN A 254 -7.39 -19.69 -10.00
N LEU A 255 -6.11 -19.46 -10.31
CA LEU A 255 -5.63 -19.18 -11.68
C LEU A 255 -5.59 -20.43 -12.59
N GLY A 256 -6.03 -21.59 -12.09
CA GLY A 256 -6.09 -22.85 -12.83
C GLY A 256 -4.78 -23.63 -12.85
N TYR A 257 -3.80 -23.26 -12.01
CA TYR A 257 -2.56 -24.03 -11.88
C TYR A 257 -2.73 -25.20 -10.92
N THR A 258 -2.21 -26.35 -11.34
CA THR A 258 -1.77 -27.43 -10.47
C THR A 258 -0.24 -27.48 -10.44
N GLU A 259 0.34 -28.24 -9.50
CA GLU A 259 1.79 -28.45 -9.40
C GLU A 259 2.42 -28.88 -10.75
N ASP A 260 1.78 -29.84 -11.44
CA ASP A 260 2.26 -30.34 -12.73
C ASP A 260 2.14 -29.31 -13.86
N SER A 261 1.03 -28.57 -13.91
CA SER A 261 0.84 -27.51 -14.91
C SER A 261 1.85 -26.38 -14.73
N LEU A 262 2.18 -26.03 -13.48
CA LEU A 262 3.15 -25.00 -13.13
C LEU A 262 4.57 -25.44 -13.53
N LYS A 263 4.95 -26.70 -13.22
CA LYS A 263 6.21 -27.30 -13.70
C LYS A 263 6.33 -27.33 -15.22
N LYS A 264 5.21 -27.52 -15.92
CA LYS A 264 5.17 -27.53 -17.39
C LYS A 264 5.33 -26.13 -17.97
N GLU A 265 4.63 -25.14 -17.41
CA GLU A 265 4.74 -23.75 -17.86
C GLU A 265 6.12 -23.17 -17.55
N ALA A 266 6.69 -23.46 -16.37
CA ALA A 266 8.05 -23.06 -16.03
C ALA A 266 9.08 -23.56 -17.04
N ARG A 267 8.97 -24.85 -17.43
CA ARG A 267 9.81 -25.44 -18.50
C ARG A 267 9.62 -24.76 -19.85
N LYS A 268 8.38 -24.43 -20.22
CA LYS A 268 8.06 -23.75 -21.49
C LYS A 268 8.61 -22.32 -21.53
N ARG A 269 8.63 -21.63 -20.39
CA ARG A 269 9.15 -20.26 -20.23
C ARG A 269 10.66 -20.20 -19.96
N PHE A 270 11.33 -21.35 -19.86
CA PHE A 270 12.75 -21.44 -19.48
C PHE A 270 13.06 -20.78 -18.12
N MET A 271 12.13 -20.91 -17.17
CA MET A 271 12.23 -20.38 -15.81
C MET A 271 12.24 -21.51 -14.78
N SER A 272 12.75 -21.24 -13.58
CA SER A 272 12.51 -22.15 -12.46
C SER A 272 11.05 -22.08 -12.02
N VAL A 273 10.55 -23.13 -11.38
CA VAL A 273 9.17 -23.13 -10.82
C VAL A 273 9.02 -21.99 -9.81
N ARG A 274 10.03 -21.78 -8.96
CA ARG A 274 10.05 -20.71 -7.96
C ARG A 274 9.91 -19.33 -8.59
N ASP A 275 10.66 -19.05 -9.66
CA ASP A 275 10.63 -17.72 -10.29
C ASP A 275 9.30 -17.50 -11.04
N LEU A 276 8.73 -18.55 -11.64
CA LEU A 276 7.39 -18.47 -12.24
C LEU A 276 6.32 -18.26 -11.16
N THR A 277 6.39 -18.97 -10.03
CA THR A 277 5.50 -18.76 -8.87
C THR A 277 5.52 -17.30 -8.44
N LYS A 278 6.71 -16.74 -8.20
CA LYS A 278 6.85 -15.32 -7.82
C LYS A 278 6.22 -14.39 -8.86
N GLU A 279 6.52 -14.60 -10.14
CA GLU A 279 5.99 -13.76 -11.21
C GLU A 279 4.45 -13.77 -11.25
N LEU A 280 3.83 -14.95 -11.11
CA LEU A 280 2.37 -15.08 -11.09
C LEU A 280 1.77 -14.42 -9.83
N LEU A 281 2.40 -14.59 -8.67
CA LEU A 281 1.95 -13.99 -7.42
C LEU A 281 2.14 -12.46 -7.40
N TYR A 282 3.08 -11.90 -8.15
CA TYR A 282 3.14 -10.45 -8.36
C TYR A 282 1.92 -9.92 -9.11
N GLY A 283 1.40 -10.70 -10.07
CA GLY A 283 0.12 -10.38 -10.72
C GLY A 283 -1.04 -10.38 -9.72
N VAL A 284 -1.13 -11.42 -8.88
CA VAL A 284 -2.17 -11.50 -7.83
C VAL A 284 -2.10 -10.31 -6.86
N LEU A 285 -0.90 -9.92 -6.44
CA LEU A 285 -0.71 -8.75 -5.59
C LEU A 285 -1.14 -7.45 -6.28
N ALA A 286 -0.75 -7.26 -7.55
CA ALA A 286 -1.10 -6.09 -8.31
C ALA A 286 -2.62 -5.97 -8.50
N ASP A 287 -3.28 -7.08 -8.86
CA ASP A 287 -4.74 -7.15 -9.02
C ASP A 287 -5.47 -6.82 -7.71
N TYR A 288 -4.97 -7.30 -6.57
CA TYR A 288 -5.57 -7.03 -5.27
C TYR A 288 -5.37 -5.58 -4.80
N ILE A 289 -4.17 -5.02 -4.99
CA ILE A 289 -3.92 -3.60 -4.70
C ILE A 289 -4.79 -2.72 -5.60
N GLU A 290 -4.89 -3.04 -6.89
CA GLU A 290 -5.79 -2.34 -7.82
C GLU A 290 -7.24 -2.44 -7.36
N PHE A 291 -7.70 -3.63 -6.99
CA PHE A 291 -9.05 -3.86 -6.46
C PHE A 291 -9.35 -2.97 -5.25
N THR A 292 -8.49 -2.98 -4.24
CA THR A 292 -8.69 -2.17 -3.02
C THR A 292 -8.69 -0.66 -3.32
N CYS A 293 -7.76 -0.18 -4.16
CA CYS A 293 -7.74 1.23 -4.62
C CYS A 293 -9.02 1.58 -5.38
N LYS A 294 -9.46 0.70 -6.28
CA LYS A 294 -10.64 0.88 -7.12
C LYS A 294 -11.92 1.00 -6.29
N MET A 295 -12.03 0.29 -5.17
CA MET A 295 -13.19 0.41 -4.29
C MET A 295 -13.40 1.85 -3.79
N PHE A 296 -12.34 2.55 -3.38
CA PHE A 296 -12.45 3.96 -2.95
C PHE A 296 -12.73 4.89 -4.13
N PHE A 297 -12.06 4.66 -5.27
CA PHE A 297 -12.25 5.47 -6.47
C PHE A 297 -13.68 5.37 -7.01
N ASP A 298 -14.23 4.16 -7.14
CA ASP A 298 -15.60 3.92 -7.59
C ASP A 298 -16.64 4.52 -6.62
N ALA A 299 -16.29 4.59 -5.33
CA ALA A 299 -17.13 5.23 -4.32
C ALA A 299 -17.07 6.77 -4.38
N GLY A 300 -16.21 7.34 -5.22
CA GLY A 300 -16.13 8.77 -5.51
C GLY A 300 -15.04 9.52 -4.75
N ILE A 301 -14.06 8.82 -4.17
CA ILE A 301 -12.86 9.46 -3.63
C ILE A 301 -11.92 9.81 -4.78
N GLU A 302 -11.38 11.02 -4.75
CA GLU A 302 -10.47 11.54 -5.77
C GLU A 302 -9.16 10.72 -5.77
N ARG A 303 -8.67 10.35 -6.96
CA ARG A 303 -7.46 9.50 -7.15
C ARG A 303 -6.25 9.97 -6.33
N HIS A 304 -6.06 11.28 -6.24
CA HIS A 304 -4.93 11.90 -5.55
C HIS A 304 -5.00 11.76 -4.01
N LYS A 305 -6.13 11.28 -3.46
CA LYS A 305 -6.33 10.99 -2.03
C LYS A 305 -6.30 9.50 -1.73
N ILE A 306 -6.10 8.65 -2.73
CA ILE A 306 -5.98 7.20 -2.61
C ILE A 306 -4.52 6.87 -2.85
N PHE A 307 -3.90 6.17 -1.91
CA PHE A 307 -2.51 5.77 -1.98
C PHE A 307 -2.43 4.25 -1.87
N SER A 308 -1.57 3.61 -2.66
CA SER A 308 -1.26 2.19 -2.46
C SER A 308 -0.04 2.04 -1.54
N HIS A 309 0.22 0.82 -1.03
CA HIS A 309 1.38 0.61 -0.16
C HIS A 309 2.10 -0.73 -0.37
N ILE A 310 3.36 -0.68 -0.80
CA ILE A 310 4.31 -1.80 -0.72
C ILE A 310 5.69 -1.30 -0.26
N VAL A 311 6.61 -2.19 0.10
CA VAL A 311 8.02 -1.79 0.34
C VAL A 311 8.74 -1.35 -0.94
N SER A 312 9.67 -0.39 -0.83
CA SER A 312 10.48 0.10 -1.96
C SER A 312 11.73 -0.73 -2.27
N LEU A 313 12.05 -1.77 -1.49
CA LEU A 313 13.35 -2.46 -1.51
C LEU A 313 13.79 -2.96 -2.89
N SER A 314 12.84 -3.35 -3.74
CA SER A 314 13.13 -3.81 -5.10
C SER A 314 13.57 -2.69 -6.06
N SER A 315 13.49 -1.42 -5.65
CA SER A 315 14.17 -0.31 -6.34
C SER A 315 15.67 -0.30 -6.07
N TYR A 316 16.08 -0.67 -4.85
CA TYR A 316 17.47 -0.56 -4.39
C TYR A 316 18.27 -1.86 -4.54
N THR A 317 17.61 -3.03 -4.47
CA THR A 317 18.25 -4.34 -4.61
C THR A 317 17.59 -5.18 -5.70
N GLU A 318 18.34 -6.12 -6.27
CA GLU A 318 17.79 -7.12 -7.20
C GLU A 318 17.04 -8.27 -6.47
N GLU A 319 16.94 -8.22 -5.14
CA GLU A 319 16.34 -9.27 -4.32
C GLU A 319 14.85 -8.99 -4.07
N TYR A 320 14.00 -9.39 -5.03
CA TYR A 320 12.55 -9.35 -4.86
C TYR A 320 11.95 -10.73 -4.49
N SER A 321 10.93 -10.67 -3.65
CA SER A 321 10.12 -11.80 -3.15
C SER A 321 8.66 -11.36 -3.13
N THR A 322 7.73 -12.25 -2.78
CA THR A 322 6.32 -11.86 -2.61
C THR A 322 6.08 -11.04 -1.33
N THR A 323 7.07 -11.02 -0.42
CA THR A 323 7.14 -10.12 0.75
C THR A 323 7.81 -8.78 0.46
N ARG A 324 8.50 -8.68 -0.67
CA ARG A 324 9.20 -7.48 -1.14
C ARG A 324 9.01 -7.38 -2.65
N PRO A 325 7.77 -7.11 -3.10
CA PRO A 325 7.43 -7.22 -4.51
C PRO A 325 8.16 -6.15 -5.34
N PRO A 326 8.25 -6.35 -6.67
CA PRO A 326 8.69 -5.31 -7.59
C PRO A 326 7.89 -4.02 -7.42
N VAL A 327 8.55 -2.86 -7.47
CA VAL A 327 7.92 -1.55 -7.20
C VAL A 327 6.75 -1.20 -8.14
N TRP A 328 6.65 -1.83 -9.30
CA TRP A 328 5.53 -1.63 -10.22
C TRP A 328 4.21 -2.23 -9.72
N VAL A 329 4.25 -3.19 -8.79
CA VAL A 329 3.06 -3.93 -8.31
C VAL A 329 2.01 -3.01 -7.69
N CYS A 330 2.41 -1.87 -7.15
CA CYS A 330 1.48 -0.92 -6.55
C CYS A 330 1.01 0.20 -7.50
N ILE A 331 1.45 0.19 -8.77
CA ILE A 331 1.10 1.23 -9.74
C ILE A 331 -0.17 0.81 -10.49
N ASN A 332 -1.26 1.57 -10.32
CA ASN A 332 -2.52 1.35 -11.04
C ASN A 332 -3.21 2.69 -11.38
N ASP A 333 -4.41 2.60 -11.97
CA ASP A 333 -5.16 3.76 -12.47
C ASP A 333 -5.99 4.51 -11.43
N TYR A 334 -6.18 3.94 -10.25
CA TYR A 334 -7.13 4.41 -9.24
C TYR A 334 -6.47 5.07 -8.03
N CYS A 335 -5.14 5.13 -7.97
CA CYS A 335 -4.42 5.75 -6.86
C CYS A 335 -3.21 6.58 -7.29
N THR A 336 -2.55 7.18 -6.29
CA THR A 336 -1.14 7.56 -6.32
C THR A 336 -0.32 6.38 -5.76
N PRO A 337 0.68 5.86 -6.49
CA PRO A 337 1.48 4.75 -6.00
C PRO A 337 2.31 5.17 -4.80
N GLY A 338 2.31 4.33 -3.75
CA GLY A 338 3.02 4.61 -2.51
C GLY A 338 3.96 3.48 -2.09
N TRP A 339 5.08 3.89 -1.48
CA TRP A 339 6.08 2.97 -0.96
C TRP A 339 6.51 3.28 0.47
N THR A 340 6.91 2.25 1.21
CA THR A 340 7.76 2.42 2.40
C THR A 340 9.12 2.93 1.95
N MET A 341 9.54 4.10 2.41
CA MET A 341 10.80 4.72 2.01
C MET A 341 11.56 5.25 3.21
N SER A 342 12.70 4.63 3.49
CA SER A 342 13.58 5.00 4.60
C SER A 342 15.03 4.70 4.26
N PRO A 343 15.94 5.70 4.23
CA PRO A 343 17.36 5.46 3.91
C PRO A 343 18.03 4.39 4.79
N LYS A 344 17.48 4.14 5.99
CA LYS A 344 18.05 3.21 6.97
C LYS A 344 17.35 1.84 7.00
N THR A 345 16.02 1.82 7.01
CA THR A 345 15.23 0.60 7.29
C THR A 345 14.58 0.01 6.04
N CYS A 346 14.35 0.82 5.01
CA CYS A 346 13.79 0.41 3.73
C CYS A 346 14.43 1.26 2.61
N PRO A 347 15.74 1.04 2.34
CA PRO A 347 16.48 1.83 1.37
C PRO A 347 15.87 1.72 -0.02
N TYR A 348 15.94 2.82 -0.77
CA TYR A 348 15.29 2.99 -2.06
C TYR A 348 16.22 3.67 -3.07
N ASP A 349 15.90 3.50 -4.35
CA ASP A 349 16.50 4.23 -5.47
C ASP A 349 15.40 5.01 -6.21
N LEU A 350 15.43 6.33 -6.07
CA LEU A 350 14.44 7.21 -6.69
C LEU A 350 14.49 7.21 -8.22
N ASP A 351 15.65 7.05 -8.85
CA ASP A 351 15.73 7.00 -10.30
C ASP A 351 14.99 5.77 -10.83
N THR A 352 15.12 4.65 -10.12
CA THR A 352 14.39 3.42 -10.43
C THR A 352 12.88 3.59 -10.18
N LEU A 353 12.47 4.25 -9.10
CA LEU A 353 11.06 4.57 -8.84
C LEU A 353 10.47 5.49 -9.93
N TYR A 354 11.16 6.58 -10.27
CA TYR A 354 10.75 7.51 -11.32
C TYR A 354 10.69 6.84 -12.69
N LEU A 355 11.59 5.91 -13.00
CA LEU A 355 11.52 5.15 -14.23
C LEU A 355 10.26 4.29 -14.31
N ASN A 356 9.90 3.61 -13.21
CA ASN A 356 8.67 2.81 -13.14
C ASN A 356 7.42 3.68 -13.27
N LEU A 357 7.38 4.82 -12.58
CA LEU A 357 6.31 5.81 -12.72
C LEU A 357 6.18 6.27 -14.18
N ALA A 358 7.29 6.69 -14.78
CA ALA A 358 7.34 7.21 -16.14
C ALA A 358 6.86 6.20 -17.19
N GLN A 359 7.22 4.92 -17.03
CA GLN A 359 6.78 3.82 -17.90
C GLN A 359 5.28 3.57 -17.82
N ASN A 360 4.66 3.91 -16.70
CA ASN A 360 3.22 3.78 -16.45
C ASN A 360 2.47 5.12 -16.61
N GLY A 361 3.11 6.15 -17.18
CA GLY A 361 2.47 7.45 -17.39
C GLY A 361 2.20 8.23 -16.10
N ARG A 362 2.87 7.90 -15.00
CA ARG A 362 2.75 8.55 -13.70
C ARG A 362 3.93 9.50 -13.46
N ASN A 363 3.71 10.52 -12.62
CA ASN A 363 4.72 11.52 -12.22
C ASN A 363 4.80 11.74 -10.71
N GLU A 364 3.85 11.19 -9.97
CA GLU A 364 3.62 11.46 -8.55
C GLU A 364 3.66 10.15 -7.77
N TYR A 365 4.01 10.24 -6.50
CA TYR A 365 4.06 9.11 -5.60
C TYR A 365 3.76 9.49 -4.16
N ALA A 366 3.71 8.51 -3.28
CA ALA A 366 3.67 8.70 -1.84
C ALA A 366 4.88 8.04 -1.18
N ASN A 367 5.51 8.74 -0.23
CA ASN A 367 6.20 8.02 0.84
C ASN A 367 5.12 7.59 1.83
N ALA A 368 4.59 6.39 1.59
CA ALA A 368 3.47 5.80 2.29
C ALA A 368 3.86 5.36 3.71
N GLU A 369 5.13 4.99 3.93
CA GLU A 369 5.70 4.73 5.25
C GLU A 369 7.14 5.28 5.33
N GLY A 370 7.29 6.43 5.98
CA GLY A 370 8.58 7.06 6.26
C GLY A 370 8.83 7.27 7.75
N TYR A 371 10.04 7.72 8.11
CA TYR A 371 10.48 7.91 9.50
C TYR A 371 11.25 9.21 9.66
N ALA A 372 11.18 9.85 10.84
CA ALA A 372 11.85 11.13 11.12
C ALA A 372 13.32 11.01 11.59
N HIS A 373 13.96 9.86 11.41
CA HIS A 373 15.28 9.61 12.01
C HIS A 373 16.43 10.05 11.08
N TYR A 374 16.87 11.31 11.23
CA TYR A 374 17.98 11.89 10.46
C TYR A 374 19.12 12.36 11.38
N GLU A 375 20.35 12.27 10.89
CA GLU A 375 21.55 12.58 11.69
C GLU A 375 21.67 14.07 12.02
N ASN A 376 21.18 14.95 11.12
CA ASN A 376 21.26 16.40 11.27
C ASN A 376 20.18 17.12 10.43
N GLU A 377 20.10 18.44 10.59
CA GLU A 377 19.12 19.30 9.90
C GLU A 377 19.33 19.38 8.39
N GLU A 378 20.57 19.38 7.91
CA GLU A 378 20.88 19.46 6.48
C GLU A 378 20.35 18.24 5.73
N ILE A 379 20.59 17.03 6.26
CA ILE A 379 20.07 15.78 5.70
C ILE A 379 18.54 15.78 5.71
N CYS A 380 17.90 16.32 6.76
CA CYS A 380 16.45 16.42 6.83
C CYS A 380 15.90 17.37 5.75
N ARG A 381 16.56 18.50 5.50
CA ARG A 381 16.18 19.42 4.40
C ARG A 381 16.31 18.76 3.03
N GLU A 382 17.41 18.04 2.79
CA GLU A 382 17.60 17.34 1.51
C GLU A 382 16.54 16.26 1.32
N TYR A 383 16.17 15.52 2.36
CA TYR A 383 15.05 14.57 2.30
C TYR A 383 13.72 15.24 1.93
N PHE A 384 13.40 16.41 2.50
CA PHE A 384 12.20 17.17 2.14
C PHE A 384 12.23 17.63 0.68
N LYS A 385 13.39 18.10 0.20
CA LYS A 385 13.56 18.51 -1.20
C LYS A 385 13.39 17.32 -2.14
N GLU A 386 14.11 16.25 -1.86
CA GLU A 386 14.09 15.02 -2.66
C GLU A 386 12.69 14.42 -2.71
N SER A 387 11.97 14.40 -1.58
CA SER A 387 10.63 13.81 -1.52
C SER A 387 9.55 14.75 -2.06
N LEU A 388 9.27 15.84 -1.33
CA LEU A 388 8.12 16.69 -1.63
C LEU A 388 8.36 17.54 -2.88
N LEU A 389 9.56 18.07 -3.11
CA LEU A 389 9.84 18.77 -4.38
C LEU A 389 10.08 17.79 -5.53
N GLY A 390 10.28 16.50 -5.23
CA GLY A 390 10.36 15.41 -6.19
C GLY A 390 9.02 14.79 -6.56
N ASN A 391 7.89 15.48 -6.30
CA ASN A 391 6.50 15.03 -6.56
C ASN A 391 5.96 13.93 -5.64
N ALA A 392 6.47 13.80 -4.41
CA ALA A 392 5.71 13.10 -3.37
C ALA A 392 4.46 13.91 -3.01
N LYS A 393 3.27 13.32 -3.09
CA LYS A 393 2.02 13.94 -2.58
C LYS A 393 2.00 13.97 -1.06
N ILE A 394 2.54 12.93 -0.44
CA ILE A 394 2.63 12.80 1.00
C ILE A 394 4.00 12.27 1.40
N ILE A 395 4.45 12.71 2.57
CA ILE A 395 5.43 11.98 3.36
C ILE A 395 4.80 11.59 4.69
N THR A 396 4.69 10.30 4.96
CA THR A 396 4.27 9.83 6.28
C THR A 396 5.48 9.72 7.21
N VAL A 397 5.21 9.85 8.51
CA VAL A 397 6.21 9.87 9.57
C VAL A 397 5.72 8.96 10.69
N TYR A 398 6.13 7.70 10.65
CA TYR A 398 5.80 6.68 11.63
C TYR A 398 6.50 6.90 12.97
N GLY A 399 5.82 6.47 14.04
CA GLY A 399 6.33 6.55 15.41
C GLY A 399 6.14 7.90 16.12
N TYR A 400 5.20 8.75 15.69
CA TYR A 400 4.92 10.03 16.37
C TYR A 400 4.54 9.84 17.86
N ASP A 401 3.88 8.73 18.19
CA ASP A 401 3.54 8.33 19.55
C ASP A 401 4.73 7.86 20.40
N GLN A 402 5.87 7.54 19.78
CA GLN A 402 7.03 6.94 20.45
C GLN A 402 8.17 7.96 20.54
N GLU A 403 8.61 8.33 21.74
CA GLU A 403 9.73 9.27 21.88
C GLU A 403 11.12 8.61 21.84
N THR A 404 11.16 7.28 21.90
CA THR A 404 12.39 6.50 22.01
C THR A 404 12.34 5.29 21.08
N GLY A 405 13.51 4.72 20.79
CA GLY A 405 13.62 3.55 19.92
C GLY A 405 14.03 3.91 18.49
N PRO A 406 14.18 2.89 17.62
CA PRO A 406 14.66 3.07 16.25
C PRO A 406 13.71 3.89 15.36
N TYR A 407 12.43 3.98 15.75
CA TYR A 407 11.37 4.70 15.04
C TYR A 407 10.86 5.92 15.81
N GLY A 408 11.54 6.32 16.89
CA GLY A 408 11.05 7.36 17.78
C GLY A 408 11.06 8.77 17.15
N TYR A 409 10.02 9.56 17.46
CA TYR A 409 9.87 10.95 17.09
C TYR A 409 10.04 11.88 18.31
N VAL A 410 10.91 12.89 18.19
CA VAL A 410 11.15 13.85 19.26
C VAL A 410 10.20 15.04 19.13
N LYS A 411 9.28 15.20 20.09
CA LYS A 411 8.23 16.23 20.08
C LYS A 411 8.70 17.54 20.70
N SER A 412 9.69 18.17 20.05
CA SER A 412 10.33 19.41 20.50
C SER A 412 10.54 20.38 19.34
N GLU A 413 10.40 21.68 19.59
CA GLU A 413 10.72 22.72 18.60
C GLU A 413 12.19 22.70 18.16
N ASP A 414 13.08 22.17 19.01
CA ASP A 414 14.50 22.07 18.70
C ASP A 414 14.83 20.89 17.79
N PHE A 415 13.91 19.93 17.64
CA PHE A 415 14.12 18.77 16.79
C PHE A 415 14.14 19.17 15.31
N TYR A 416 15.16 18.69 14.59
CA TYR A 416 15.40 19.09 13.20
C TYR A 416 14.20 18.86 12.29
N PHE A 417 13.49 17.73 12.44
CA PHE A 417 12.33 17.43 11.63
C PHE A 417 11.19 18.44 11.85
N VAL A 418 10.98 18.91 13.09
CA VAL A 418 10.00 19.96 13.40
C VAL A 418 10.38 21.29 12.75
N LYS A 419 11.67 21.68 12.82
CA LYS A 419 12.18 22.90 12.19
C LYS A 419 11.98 22.89 10.68
N VAL A 420 12.41 21.82 10.03
CA VAL A 420 12.33 21.69 8.55
C VAL A 420 10.87 21.60 8.10
N THR A 421 10.00 20.91 8.85
CA THR A 421 8.55 20.92 8.56
C THR A 421 7.98 22.34 8.62
N LYS A 422 8.31 23.13 9.65
CA LYS A 422 7.85 24.53 9.76
C LYS A 422 8.31 25.38 8.58
N GLU A 423 9.56 25.23 8.15
CA GLU A 423 10.07 25.98 7.01
C GLU A 423 9.40 25.58 5.70
N TRP A 424 9.14 24.29 5.50
CA TRP A 424 8.38 23.81 4.36
C TRP A 424 6.94 24.36 4.35
N LEU A 425 6.23 24.28 5.48
CA LEU A 425 4.88 24.85 5.65
C LEU A 425 4.84 26.36 5.34
N ASN A 426 5.90 27.09 5.68
CA ASN A 426 5.99 28.55 5.48
C ASN A 426 6.66 28.94 4.16
N TYR A 427 6.80 28.03 3.19
CA TYR A 427 7.42 28.30 1.87
C TYR A 427 8.85 28.85 1.95
N GLN A 428 9.58 28.50 3.02
CA GLN A 428 10.99 28.85 3.21
C GLN A 428 11.94 27.77 2.68
N LEU A 429 11.42 26.58 2.38
CA LEU A 429 12.15 25.46 1.79
C LEU A 429 11.57 25.11 0.42
N GLY A 430 12.37 25.33 -0.64
CA GLY A 430 12.03 25.01 -2.02
C GLY A 430 11.04 25.98 -2.67
N GLU A 431 11.09 26.07 -4.01
CA GLU A 431 10.07 26.75 -4.81
C GLU A 431 8.74 25.97 -4.80
N GLU A 432 7.69 26.49 -5.44
CA GLU A 432 6.45 25.73 -5.62
C GLU A 432 6.71 24.47 -6.45
N TYR A 433 6.06 23.35 -6.08
CA TYR A 433 6.13 22.10 -6.83
C TYR A 433 5.21 22.17 -8.06
N SER A 434 5.47 21.33 -9.06
CA SER A 434 4.62 21.19 -10.24
C SER A 434 4.30 19.72 -10.50
N TRP A 435 3.02 19.36 -10.43
CA TRP A 435 2.55 18.00 -10.72
C TRP A 435 2.74 17.61 -12.20
N THR A 436 2.85 18.61 -13.09
CA THR A 436 2.97 18.40 -14.54
C THR A 436 4.41 18.30 -15.00
N GLU A 437 5.37 18.79 -14.22
CA GLU A 437 6.79 18.70 -14.53
C GLU A 437 7.39 17.44 -13.89
N ARG A 438 8.10 16.65 -14.71
CA ARG A 438 8.87 15.53 -14.19
C ARG A 438 10.16 16.06 -13.57
N PRO A 439 10.57 15.57 -12.39
CA PRO A 439 11.91 15.81 -11.89
C PRO A 439 12.93 15.43 -12.97
N GLU A 440 13.93 16.30 -13.20
CA GLU A 440 14.99 15.99 -14.14
C GLU A 440 15.74 14.74 -13.63
N LEU A 441 15.59 13.61 -14.34
CA LEU A 441 16.41 12.42 -14.08
C LEU A 441 17.88 12.84 -14.21
N SER A 442 18.64 12.76 -13.12
CA SER A 442 20.00 13.29 -13.08
C SER A 442 20.88 12.65 -14.15
N GLU A 443 21.68 13.44 -14.88
CA GLU A 443 22.64 12.89 -15.85
C GLU A 443 23.83 12.18 -15.18
N GLU A 444 23.97 12.31 -13.85
CA GLU A 444 25.22 12.05 -13.12
C GLU A 444 25.31 10.62 -12.54
N TYR A 445 24.19 9.92 -12.35
CA TYR A 445 24.18 8.51 -11.99
C TYR A 445 23.83 7.66 -13.20
N GLY A 446 24.83 6.96 -13.73
CA GLY A 446 24.71 6.14 -14.92
C GLY A 446 23.65 5.06 -14.74
N GLY A 447 22.41 5.35 -15.16
CA GLY A 447 21.39 4.34 -15.43
C GLY A 447 21.98 3.22 -16.28
N PRO A 448 21.45 1.99 -16.17
CA PRO A 448 22.06 0.82 -16.79
C PRO A 448 22.30 1.11 -18.27
N LYS A 449 23.55 0.87 -18.74
CA LYS A 449 24.09 1.30 -20.06
C LYS A 449 23.13 1.16 -21.26
N TRP A 450 22.17 0.24 -21.19
CA TRP A 450 21.13 0.06 -22.20
C TRP A 450 20.20 1.29 -22.36
N PHE A 451 20.02 2.13 -21.33
CA PHE A 451 19.14 3.32 -21.39
C PHE A 451 19.77 4.49 -22.16
N ALA A 452 21.09 4.70 -22.02
CA ALA A 452 21.83 5.64 -22.86
C ALA A 452 21.83 5.21 -24.34
N GLU A 453 21.92 3.90 -24.61
CA GLU A 453 21.78 3.35 -25.96
C GLU A 453 20.36 3.49 -26.52
N LEU A 454 19.33 3.42 -25.67
CA LEU A 454 17.93 3.63 -26.05
C LEU A 454 17.63 5.10 -26.40
N LYS A 455 18.12 6.07 -25.61
CA LYS A 455 18.04 7.51 -25.96
C LYS A 455 18.71 7.82 -27.30
N ILE A 456 19.83 7.16 -27.61
CA ILE A 456 20.53 7.30 -28.89
C ILE A 456 19.76 6.64 -30.04
N LYS A 457 19.13 5.47 -29.83
CA LYS A 457 18.30 4.80 -30.84
C LYS A 457 17.02 5.56 -31.14
N ILE A 458 16.34 6.11 -30.14
CA ILE A 458 15.12 6.90 -30.32
C ILE A 458 15.42 8.19 -31.10
N LYS A 459 16.51 8.92 -30.78
CA LYS A 459 16.93 10.11 -31.56
C LYS A 459 17.30 9.80 -33.02
N LYS A 460 17.66 8.57 -33.35
CA LYS A 460 17.95 8.11 -34.73
C LYS A 460 16.71 7.59 -35.48
N LEU A 461 15.60 7.31 -34.79
CA LEU A 461 14.34 6.91 -35.41
C LEU A 461 13.46 8.11 -35.80
N PHE A 462 13.73 9.28 -35.23
CA PHE A 462 13.03 10.55 -35.50
C PHE A 462 13.86 11.57 -36.30
N LYS A 463 14.93 11.12 -36.96
CA LYS A 463 15.67 11.82 -38.01
C LYS A 463 15.83 10.89 -39.19
#